data_AF-A0A1A7WXU4-F1
#
_entry.id   AF-A0A1A7WXU4-F1
#
_cell.length_a   1.000
_cell.length_b   1.000
_cell.length_c   1.000
_cell.angle_alpha   90.00
_cell.angle_beta   90.00
_cell.angle_gamma   90.00
#
_symmetry.space_group_name_H-M   'P 1'
#
loop_
_entity.id
_entity.type
_entity.pdbx_description
1 polymer ?
#
loop_
_entity_poly.entity_id
_entity_poly.type
_entity_poly.pdbx_seq_one_letter_code
_entity_poly.pdbx_strand_id
1 'polypeptide(L)'
;MEFVGFTFCSLYVILRFVKLFNIFLGGSMKDKWIERTVGVGVSKKLVSAFSYSWKKKKALAAAQDELPLPKHKLITESPTRWGSRHAMIARILEQEKVIAKGLSDDRKNRHLIPSWQDID
;
A
#
# COMPACT_ATOMS: atom_id res chain seq x y z
N MET A 1 22.86 43.28 -9.80
CA MET A 1 23.04 41.98 -10.47
C MET A 1 24.44 41.53 -10.08
N GLU A 2 24.71 40.48 -9.30
CA GLU A 2 24.18 39.12 -9.29
C GLU A 2 24.50 38.50 -7.91
N PHE A 3 23.51 38.18 -7.07
CA PHE A 3 23.79 37.43 -5.81
C PHE A 3 22.58 36.59 -5.34
N VAL A 4 21.76 36.09 -6.27
CA VAL A 4 20.59 35.24 -5.94
C VAL A 4 20.80 33.77 -6.37
N GLY A 5 21.91 33.45 -7.06
CA GLY A 5 22.16 32.12 -7.63
C GLY A 5 22.74 31.06 -6.67
N PHE A 6 23.31 31.46 -5.53
CA PHE A 6 24.11 30.54 -4.71
C PHE A 6 23.31 29.75 -3.65
N THR A 7 22.14 30.25 -3.22
CA THR A 7 21.29 29.57 -2.22
C THR A 7 20.38 28.49 -2.84
N PHE A 8 19.97 28.66 -4.10
CA PHE A 8 19.18 27.66 -4.83
C PHE A 8 19.99 26.41 -5.20
N CYS A 9 21.27 26.57 -5.54
CA CYS A 9 22.14 25.45 -5.93
C CYS A 9 22.42 24.52 -4.74
N SER A 10 22.63 25.08 -3.54
CA SER A 10 22.90 24.31 -2.32
C SER A 10 21.68 23.50 -1.85
N LEU A 11 20.47 24.07 -1.91
CA LEU A 11 19.22 23.36 -1.66
C LEU A 11 18.96 22.25 -2.67
N TYR A 12 19.28 22.46 -3.95
CA TYR A 12 19.16 21.41 -4.98
C TYR A 12 20.16 20.28 -4.77
N VAL A 13 21.40 20.58 -4.37
CA VAL A 13 22.42 19.56 -4.04
C VAL A 13 21.98 18.77 -2.80
N ILE A 14 21.48 19.42 -1.75
CA ILE A 14 20.97 18.75 -0.54
C ILE A 14 19.74 17.90 -0.87
N LEU A 15 18.76 18.42 -1.60
CA LEU A 15 17.58 17.66 -2.03
C LEU A 15 17.96 16.48 -2.93
N ARG A 16 18.97 16.64 -3.80
CA ARG A 16 19.47 15.57 -4.67
C ARG A 16 20.28 14.53 -3.88
N PHE A 17 21.03 14.94 -2.86
CA PHE A 17 21.70 14.02 -1.92
C PHE A 17 20.70 13.26 -1.06
N VAL A 18 19.67 13.91 -0.51
CA VAL A 18 18.59 13.24 0.23
C VAL A 18 17.83 12.28 -0.68
N LYS A 19 17.55 12.67 -1.94
CA LYS A 19 16.94 11.79 -2.95
C LYS A 19 17.85 10.60 -3.28
N LEU A 20 19.15 10.81 -3.46
CA LEU A 20 20.14 9.79 -3.80
C LEU A 20 20.39 8.82 -2.62
N PHE A 21 20.48 9.35 -1.40
CA PHE A 21 20.61 8.57 -0.17
C PHE A 21 19.36 7.70 0.08
N ASN A 22 18.17 8.25 -0.19
CA ASN A 22 16.91 7.48 -0.15
C ASN A 22 16.86 6.39 -1.23
N ILE A 23 17.37 6.66 -2.45
CA ILE A 23 17.54 5.64 -3.51
C ILE A 23 18.53 4.55 -3.09
N PHE A 24 19.63 4.90 -2.42
CA PHE A 24 20.68 3.97 -2.00
C PHE A 24 20.20 3.06 -0.85
N LEU A 25 19.57 3.63 0.18
CA LEU A 25 18.93 2.86 1.26
C LEU A 25 17.79 1.99 0.72
N GLY A 26 16.99 2.54 -0.18
CA GLY A 26 15.90 1.85 -0.84
C GLY A 26 16.31 0.72 -1.80
N GLY A 27 17.53 0.77 -2.34
CA GLY A 27 18.12 -0.32 -3.11
C GLY A 27 18.67 -1.46 -2.24
N SER A 28 18.98 -1.18 -0.98
CA SER A 28 19.52 -2.13 0.00
C SER A 28 18.40 -2.90 0.74
N MET A 29 17.27 -2.25 1.02
CA MET A 29 16.04 -2.88 1.53
C MET A 29 15.24 -3.59 0.41
N LYS A 30 15.92 -4.37 -0.43
CA LYS A 30 15.26 -5.43 -1.18
C LYS A 30 15.18 -6.63 -0.27
N ASP A 31 14.24 -6.58 0.65
CA ASP A 31 13.83 -7.77 1.37
C ASP A 31 13.17 -8.69 0.35
N LYS A 32 14.00 -9.44 -0.34
CA LYS A 32 13.61 -10.52 -1.25
C LYS A 32 12.71 -11.53 -0.54
N TRP A 33 12.69 -11.52 0.79
CA TRP A 33 11.74 -12.22 1.64
C TRP A 33 10.37 -11.50 1.66
N ILE A 34 10.23 -10.21 2.00
CA ILE A 34 8.95 -9.46 1.88
C ILE A 34 8.40 -9.45 0.44
N GLU A 35 9.27 -9.50 -0.57
CA GLU A 35 8.88 -9.61 -1.97
C GLU A 35 8.45 -11.02 -2.43
N ARG A 36 8.95 -12.11 -1.79
CA ARG A 36 8.69 -13.51 -2.19
C ARG A 36 7.85 -14.33 -1.22
N THR A 37 7.82 -13.97 0.06
CA THR A 37 7.02 -14.59 1.11
C THR A 37 5.58 -14.07 0.97
N VAL A 38 4.84 -14.69 0.05
CA VAL A 38 3.39 -14.99 0.12
C VAL A 38 2.35 -13.83 -0.02
N GLY A 39 2.52 -12.63 0.57
CA GLY A 39 1.41 -11.67 0.70
C GLY A 39 1.17 -10.64 -0.43
N VAL A 40 2.19 -10.23 -1.21
CA VAL A 40 2.04 -9.07 -2.13
C VAL A 40 1.18 -9.40 -3.34
N GLY A 41 1.35 -10.57 -3.96
CA GLY A 41 0.55 -10.95 -5.14
C GLY A 41 -0.94 -11.06 -4.83
N VAL A 42 -1.26 -11.63 -3.67
CA VAL A 42 -2.62 -11.72 -3.14
C VAL A 42 -3.16 -10.34 -2.78
N SER A 43 -2.37 -9.52 -2.09
CA SER A 43 -2.71 -8.13 -1.76
C SER A 43 -3.01 -7.28 -2.99
N LYS A 44 -2.20 -7.37 -4.05
CA LYS A 44 -2.46 -6.69 -5.33
C LYS A 44 -3.77 -7.15 -5.96
N LYS A 45 -4.01 -8.47 -6.00
CA LYS A 45 -5.26 -9.05 -6.54
C LYS A 45 -6.47 -8.65 -5.71
N LEU A 46 -6.31 -8.53 -4.40
CA LEU A 46 -7.34 -8.08 -3.48
C LEU A 46 -7.67 -6.61 -3.74
N VAL A 47 -6.67 -5.73 -3.70
CA VAL A 47 -6.84 -4.29 -3.96
C VAL A 47 -7.41 -4.04 -5.35
N SER A 48 -7.00 -4.82 -6.36
CA SER A 48 -7.57 -4.73 -7.70
C SER A 48 -9.03 -5.20 -7.73
N ALA A 49 -9.37 -6.32 -7.09
CA ALA A 49 -10.73 -6.83 -7.01
C ALA A 49 -11.71 -5.84 -6.37
N PHE A 50 -11.26 -5.04 -5.39
CA PHE A 50 -12.04 -3.95 -4.79
C PHE A 50 -12.01 -2.67 -5.65
N SER A 51 -10.89 -2.34 -6.30
CA SER A 51 -10.78 -1.14 -7.14
C SER A 51 -11.70 -1.17 -8.35
N TYR A 52 -11.88 -2.34 -8.98
CA TYR A 52 -12.68 -2.47 -10.20
C TYR A 52 -14.19 -2.61 -9.95
N SER A 53 -14.63 -2.97 -8.74
CA SER A 53 -16.05 -3.22 -8.47
C SER A 53 -16.65 -2.20 -7.52
N TRP A 54 -17.57 -1.37 -8.02
CA TRP A 54 -18.34 -0.42 -7.21
C TRP A 54 -19.12 -1.11 -6.08
N LYS A 55 -19.75 -2.26 -6.37
CA LYS A 55 -20.53 -3.03 -5.40
C LYS A 55 -19.68 -3.43 -4.19
N LYS A 56 -18.44 -3.88 -4.42
CA LYS A 56 -17.51 -4.27 -3.36
C LYS A 56 -16.98 -3.09 -2.56
N LYS A 57 -16.77 -1.93 -3.19
CA LYS A 57 -16.42 -0.69 -2.46
C LYS A 57 -17.53 -0.29 -1.50
N LYS A 58 -18.79 -0.42 -1.93
CA LYS A 58 -19.95 -0.14 -1.06
C LYS A 58 -20.06 -1.16 0.07
N ALA A 59 -19.85 -2.45 -0.21
CA ALA A 59 -19.82 -3.49 0.83
C ALA A 59 -18.70 -3.26 1.85
N LEU A 60 -17.51 -2.85 1.39
CA LEU A 60 -16.39 -2.49 2.27
C LEU A 60 -16.75 -1.30 3.17
N ALA A 61 -17.38 -0.25 2.62
CA ALA A 61 -17.82 0.90 3.39
C ALA A 61 -18.90 0.54 4.43
N ALA A 62 -19.86 -0.33 4.06
CA ALA A 62 -20.87 -0.82 5.00
C ALA A 62 -20.24 -1.67 6.11
N ALA A 63 -19.28 -2.54 5.78
CA ALA A 63 -18.54 -3.31 6.78
C ALA A 63 -17.69 -2.42 7.71
N GLN A 64 -17.17 -1.28 7.21
CA GLN A 64 -16.47 -0.29 8.04
C GLN A 64 -17.40 0.38 9.05
N ASP A 65 -18.64 0.67 8.65
CA ASP A 65 -19.68 1.22 9.53
C ASP A 65 -20.08 0.26 10.64
N GLU A 66 -20.14 -1.04 10.36
CA GLU A 66 -20.51 -2.06 11.36
C GLU A 66 -19.39 -2.41 12.34
N LEU A 67 -18.12 -2.18 11.99
CA LEU A 67 -16.94 -2.57 12.79
C LEU A 67 -16.24 -1.39 13.50
N PRO A 68 -16.96 -0.28 13.74
CA PRO A 68 -16.43 1.08 13.99
C PRO A 68 -14.95 1.33 13.59
N LEU A 69 -14.57 0.97 12.36
CA LEU A 69 -13.20 1.16 11.87
C LEU A 69 -13.10 2.45 11.04
N PRO A 70 -11.94 3.11 11.00
CA PRO A 70 -11.77 4.30 10.18
C PRO A 70 -12.02 3.97 8.70
N LYS A 71 -12.85 4.80 8.05
CA LYS A 71 -13.27 4.64 6.64
C LYS A 71 -12.14 4.97 5.68
N HIS A 72 -11.13 4.12 5.61
CA HIS A 72 -10.02 4.26 4.68
C HIS A 72 -10.29 3.45 3.40
N LYS A 73 -9.87 4.00 2.25
CA LYS A 73 -9.83 3.25 0.99
C LYS A 73 -8.55 2.41 0.96
N LEU A 74 -8.63 1.23 0.35
CA LEU A 74 -7.44 0.43 0.05
C LEU A 74 -6.49 1.21 -0.86
N ILE A 75 -5.21 1.19 -0.53
CA ILE A 75 -4.16 1.89 -1.29
C ILE A 75 -3.62 0.96 -2.36
N THR A 76 -3.63 1.39 -3.61
CA THR A 76 -2.93 0.69 -4.69
C THR A 76 -1.46 1.04 -4.65
N GLU A 77 -0.61 0.03 -4.77
CA GLU A 77 0.81 0.25 -5.03
C GLU A 77 1.03 1.02 -6.34
N SER A 78 2.05 1.88 -6.34
CA SER A 78 2.51 2.61 -7.51
C SER A 78 3.99 2.33 -7.69
N PRO A 79 4.44 1.83 -8.85
CA PRO A 79 5.85 1.52 -9.09
C PRO A 79 6.73 2.78 -9.02
N THR A 80 6.15 3.96 -9.25
CA THR A 80 6.84 5.26 -9.26
C THR A 80 6.90 5.93 -7.88
N ARG A 81 6.12 5.49 -6.90
CA ARG A 81 6.06 6.11 -5.57
C ARG A 81 6.62 5.18 -4.50
N TRP A 82 7.79 5.54 -3.99
CA TRP A 82 8.46 4.84 -2.90
C TRP A 82 7.56 4.69 -1.67
N GLY A 83 7.58 3.52 -1.05
CA GLY A 83 6.77 3.21 0.13
C GLY A 83 5.30 2.89 -0.14
N SER A 84 4.80 3.00 -1.38
CA SER A 84 3.40 2.68 -1.69
C SER A 84 3.04 1.21 -1.38
N ARG A 85 4.01 0.31 -1.56
CA ARG A 85 3.84 -1.13 -1.30
C ARG A 85 3.70 -1.41 0.20
N HIS A 86 4.56 -0.81 1.02
CA HIS A 86 4.47 -0.87 2.47
C HIS A 86 3.17 -0.23 2.98
N ALA A 87 2.78 0.92 2.41
CA ALA A 87 1.52 1.58 2.75
C ALA A 87 0.29 0.72 2.36
N MET A 88 0.34 0.01 1.22
CA MET A 88 -0.70 -0.93 0.83
C MET A 88 -0.85 -2.07 1.84
N ILE A 89 0.26 -2.70 2.23
CA ILE A 89 0.25 -3.82 3.19
C ILE A 89 -0.23 -3.35 4.56
N ALA A 90 0.30 -2.24 5.08
CA ALA A 90 -0.12 -1.66 6.36
C ALA A 90 -1.63 -1.37 6.40
N ARG A 91 -2.20 -0.86 5.30
CA ARG A 91 -3.65 -0.64 5.21
C ARG A 91 -4.47 -1.92 5.15
N ILE A 92 -3.96 -2.96 4.51
CA ILE A 92 -4.64 -4.27 4.46
C ILE A 92 -4.67 -4.89 5.85
N LEU A 93 -3.56 -4.81 6.60
CA LEU A 93 -3.49 -5.29 7.98
C LEU A 93 -4.44 -4.53 8.91
N GLU A 94 -4.51 -3.20 8.78
CA GLU A 94 -5.45 -2.37 9.55
C GLU A 94 -6.93 -2.75 9.26
N GLN A 95 -7.23 -3.18 8.04
CA GLN A 95 -8.59 -3.44 7.56
C GLN A 95 -8.93 -4.93 7.40
N GLU A 96 -8.07 -5.83 7.89
CA GLU A 96 -8.20 -7.28 7.69
C GLU A 96 -9.61 -7.80 8.05
N LYS A 97 -10.14 -7.37 9.20
CA LYS A 97 -11.47 -7.79 9.69
C LYS A 97 -12.61 -7.35 8.77
N VAL A 98 -12.50 -6.14 8.21
CA VAL A 98 -13.49 -5.59 7.26
C VAL A 98 -13.42 -6.35 5.94
N ILE A 99 -12.20 -6.60 5.47
CA ILE A 99 -11.90 -7.33 4.24
C ILE A 99 -12.46 -8.74 4.35
N ALA A 100 -12.15 -9.48 5.42
CA ALA A 100 -12.67 -10.83 5.67
C ALA A 100 -14.21 -10.87 5.63
N LYS A 101 -14.87 -9.90 6.27
CA LYS A 101 -16.34 -9.78 6.25
C LYS A 101 -16.88 -9.46 4.85
N GLY A 102 -16.31 -8.48 4.16
CA GLY A 102 -16.69 -8.09 2.80
C GLY A 102 -16.45 -9.20 1.76
N LEU A 103 -15.43 -10.03 1.97
CA LEU A 103 -15.13 -11.19 1.12
C LEU A 103 -15.92 -12.44 1.47
N SER A 104 -16.39 -12.60 2.72
CA SER A 104 -17.23 -13.74 3.13
C SER A 104 -18.55 -13.80 2.34
N ASP A 105 -19.12 -12.63 2.05
CA ASP A 105 -20.33 -12.44 1.24
C ASP A 105 -20.07 -12.76 -0.25
N ASP A 106 -18.83 -12.53 -0.70
CA ASP A 106 -18.40 -12.72 -2.09
C ASP A 106 -17.85 -14.13 -2.36
N ARG A 107 -18.73 -15.08 -2.73
CA ARG A 107 -18.35 -16.50 -3.00
C ARG A 107 -17.16 -16.70 -3.95
N LYS A 108 -17.01 -15.84 -4.96
CA LYS A 108 -15.93 -15.95 -5.96
C LYS A 108 -14.57 -15.52 -5.41
N ASN A 109 -14.53 -14.61 -4.45
CA ASN A 109 -13.29 -14.00 -3.96
C ASN A 109 -12.87 -14.53 -2.60
N ARG A 110 -13.61 -15.46 -1.99
CA ARG A 110 -13.28 -16.04 -0.67
C ARG A 110 -11.85 -16.59 -0.56
N HIS A 111 -11.28 -17.07 -1.67
CA HIS A 111 -9.90 -17.55 -1.74
C HIS A 111 -8.84 -16.43 -1.60
N LEU A 112 -9.25 -15.16 -1.66
CA LEU A 112 -8.38 -13.99 -1.47
C LEU A 112 -8.39 -13.51 -0.02
N ILE A 113 -9.12 -14.16 0.89
CA ILE A 113 -9.07 -13.84 2.32
C ILE A 113 -7.64 -14.16 2.79
N PRO A 114 -6.88 -13.17 3.28
CA PRO A 114 -5.52 -13.40 3.72
C PRO A 114 -5.53 -14.41 4.87
N SER A 115 -4.75 -15.48 4.72
CA SER A 115 -4.50 -16.46 5.77
C SER A 115 -3.42 -15.93 6.71
N TRP A 116 -3.31 -16.48 7.91
CA TRP A 116 -2.21 -16.15 8.84
C TRP A 116 -0.82 -16.33 8.20
N GLN A 117 -0.69 -17.19 7.18
CA GLN A 117 0.53 -17.40 6.40
C GLN A 117 0.87 -16.25 5.42
N ASP A 118 -0.08 -15.34 5.16
CA ASP A 118 0.11 -14.16 4.31
C ASP A 118 0.47 -12.90 5.13
N ILE A 119 0.39 -12.99 6.46
CA ILE A 119 0.49 -11.87 7.42
C ILE A 119 1.84 -11.88 8.17
N ASP A 120 2.46 -13.05 8.31
CA ASP A 120 3.77 -13.28 8.97
C ASP A 120 4.92 -13.40 7.94
#